data_AF-A0A966U3I3-F1
#
_entry.id   AF-A0A966U3I3-F1
#
_cell.length_a   1.000
_cell.length_b   1.000
_cell.length_c   1.000
_cell.angle_alpha   90.00
_cell.angle_beta   90.00
_cell.angle_gamma   90.00
#
_symmetry.space_group_name_H-M   'P 1'
#
loop_
_entity.id
_entity.type
_entity.pdbx_description
1 polymer ?
#
loop_
_entity_poly.entity_id
_entity_poly.type
_entity_poly.pdbx_seq_one_letter_code
_entity_poly.pdbx_strand_id
1 'polypeptide(L)'
;MATLVSIRKAKEIGGTVRKARITCGLSIQSLSSLTGFSVNQLNHLENGNIYAFHENIDDLIEVAKKCGDKLNINLFNQSSSEAIFSNDEKIFSIAEAIPVFVQKRA
;
A
#
# COMPACT_ATOMS: atom_id res chain seq x y z
N MET A 1 -0.94 4.48 -23.54
CA MET A 1 -1.98 3.54 -23.06
C MET A 1 -1.40 2.66 -21.97
N ALA A 2 -1.79 2.95 -20.73
CA ALA A 2 -1.50 2.11 -19.58
C ALA A 2 -2.08 0.70 -19.78
N THR A 3 -1.26 -0.33 -19.59
CA THR A 3 -1.69 -1.75 -19.62
C THR A 3 -2.29 -2.16 -18.27
N LEU A 4 -3.11 -3.21 -18.22
CA LEU A 4 -3.65 -3.75 -16.97
C LEU A 4 -2.55 -4.11 -15.95
N VAL A 5 -1.38 -4.57 -16.44
CA VAL A 5 -0.21 -4.86 -15.62
C VAL A 5 0.34 -3.60 -14.97
N SER A 6 0.45 -2.50 -15.72
CA SER A 6 0.92 -1.21 -15.19
C SER A 6 -0.04 -0.63 -14.14
N ILE A 7 -1.36 -0.75 -14.37
CA ILE A 7 -2.38 -0.29 -13.43
C ILE A 7 -2.31 -1.09 -12.11
N ARG A 8 -2.17 -2.42 -12.20
CA ARG A 8 -2.01 -3.27 -11.00
C ARG A 8 -0.77 -2.89 -10.21
N LYS A 9 0.37 -2.74 -10.89
CA LYS A 9 1.64 -2.37 -10.26
C LYS A 9 1.57 -0.99 -9.61
N ALA A 10 0.92 -0.01 -10.26
CA ALA A 10 0.69 1.31 -9.67
C ALA A 10 -0.16 1.23 -8.38
N LYS A 11 -1.19 0.38 -8.36
CA LYS A 11 -2.01 0.13 -7.17
C LYS A 11 -1.22 -0.50 -6.03
N GLU A 12 -0.36 -1.46 -6.33
CA GLU A 12 0.50 -2.09 -5.33
C GLU A 12 1.47 -1.08 -4.71
N ILE A 13 2.15 -0.28 -5.55
CA ILE A 13 3.06 0.78 -5.08
C ILE A 13 2.33 1.79 -4.19
N GLY A 14 1.20 2.31 -4.65
CA GLY A 14 0.39 3.26 -3.87
C GLY A 14 -0.07 2.69 -2.52
N GLY A 15 -0.50 1.42 -2.52
CA GLY A 15 -0.88 0.70 -1.31
C GLY A 15 0.28 0.57 -0.32
N THR A 16 1.49 0.28 -0.81
CA THR A 16 2.69 0.19 0.04
C THR A 16 3.06 1.55 0.64
N VAL A 17 3.02 2.64 -0.14
CA VAL A 17 3.28 4.00 0.36
C VAL A 17 2.24 4.40 1.43
N ARG A 18 0.97 4.08 1.21
CA ARG A 18 -0.09 4.35 2.19
C ARG A 18 0.12 3.58 3.49
N LYS A 19 0.43 2.29 3.40
CA LYS A 19 0.72 1.46 4.58
C LYS A 19 1.91 2.00 5.36
N ALA A 20 3.01 2.28 4.65
CA ALA A 20 4.20 2.92 5.17
C ALA A 20 3.89 4.18 5.98
N ARG A 21 3.13 5.11 5.38
CA ARG A 21 2.71 6.35 6.06
C ARG A 21 1.90 6.07 7.33
N ILE A 22 0.94 5.16 7.28
CA ILE A 22 0.10 4.79 8.42
C ILE A 22 0.93 4.16 9.54
N THR A 23 1.87 3.27 9.20
CA THR A 23 2.79 2.66 10.17
C THR A 23 3.67 3.69 10.86
N CYS A 24 4.10 4.73 10.14
CA CYS A 24 4.82 5.86 10.72
C CYS A 24 3.92 6.82 11.52
N GLY A 25 2.60 6.61 11.59
CA GLY A 25 1.66 7.49 12.28
C GLY A 25 1.49 8.87 11.62
N LEU A 26 1.85 9.00 10.34
CA LEU A 26 1.86 10.30 9.66
C LEU A 26 0.54 10.57 8.94
N SER A 27 0.09 11.83 9.01
CA SER A 27 -0.99 12.31 8.14
C SER A 27 -0.47 12.53 6.71
N ILE A 28 -1.35 12.54 5.72
CA ILE A 28 -0.96 12.84 4.34
C ILE A 28 -0.42 14.27 4.19
N GLN A 29 -0.89 15.19 5.03
CA GLN A 29 -0.42 16.57 5.07
C GLN A 29 0.99 16.66 5.66
N SER A 30 1.30 15.84 6.67
CA SER A 30 2.65 15.70 7.21
C SER A 30 3.61 15.13 6.16
N LEU A 31 3.17 14.12 5.38
CA LEU A 31 3.95 13.56 4.29
C LEU A 31 4.19 14.59 3.18
N SER A 32 3.19 15.42 2.87
CA SER A 32 3.29 16.55 1.94
C SER A 32 4.39 17.53 2.37
N SER A 33 4.40 17.94 3.64
CA SER A 33 5.45 18.81 4.19
C SER A 33 6.85 18.18 4.16
N LEU A 34 6.97 16.86 4.35
CA LEU A 34 8.25 16.15 4.36
C LEU A 34 8.85 15.95 2.97
N THR A 35 7.99 15.73 1.98
CA THR A 35 8.39 15.37 0.61
C THR A 35 8.40 16.57 -0.34
N GLY A 36 7.66 17.64 -0.02
CA GLY A 36 7.47 18.80 -0.87
C GLY A 36 6.43 18.60 -1.97
N PHE A 37 5.77 17.44 -2.04
CA PHE A 37 4.68 17.19 -2.98
C PHE A 37 3.36 17.73 -2.45
N SER A 38 2.46 18.14 -3.36
CA SER A 38 1.11 18.53 -2.96
C SER A 38 0.32 17.34 -2.39
N VAL A 39 -0.62 17.64 -1.49
CA VAL A 39 -1.52 16.62 -0.93
C VAL A 39 -2.29 15.88 -2.02
N ASN A 40 -2.67 16.56 -3.10
CA ASN A 40 -3.35 15.92 -4.23
C ASN A 40 -2.45 14.93 -4.98
N GLN A 41 -1.18 15.27 -5.22
CA GLN A 41 -0.23 14.36 -5.84
C GLN A 41 0.01 13.11 -4.97
N LEU A 42 0.13 13.29 -3.66
CA LEU A 42 0.28 12.15 -2.73
C LEU A 42 -1.00 11.31 -2.66
N ASN A 43 -2.18 11.91 -2.73
CA ASN A 43 -3.43 11.17 -2.82
C ASN A 43 -3.51 10.33 -4.11
N HIS A 44 -3.09 10.89 -5.25
CA HIS A 44 -3.04 10.14 -6.49
C HIS A 44 -2.02 9.00 -6.44
N LEU A 45 -0.87 9.23 -5.81
CA LEU A 45 0.14 8.21 -5.55
C LEU A 45 -0.42 7.07 -4.68
N GLU A 46 -0.95 7.38 -3.50
CA GLU A 46 -1.49 6.38 -2.56
C GLU A 46 -2.67 5.60 -3.13
N ASN A 47 -3.47 6.24 -3.98
CA ASN A 47 -4.56 5.58 -4.69
C ASN A 47 -4.09 4.77 -5.90
N GLY A 48 -2.79 4.83 -6.26
CA GLY A 48 -2.23 4.18 -7.45
C GLY A 48 -2.87 4.67 -8.74
N ASN A 49 -3.23 5.95 -8.83
CA ASN A 49 -3.88 6.54 -10.00
C ASN A 49 -2.84 6.88 -11.07
N ILE A 50 -2.49 5.92 -11.92
CA ILE A 50 -1.50 6.10 -13.00
C ILE A 50 -1.88 7.20 -14.01
N TYR A 51 -3.18 7.49 -14.18
CA TYR A 51 -3.64 8.55 -15.08
C TYR A 51 -3.27 9.96 -14.61
N ALA A 52 -3.10 10.15 -13.30
CA ALA A 52 -2.60 11.41 -12.75
C ALA A 52 -1.09 11.62 -13.00
N PHE A 53 -0.39 10.56 -13.43
CA PHE A 53 1.04 10.54 -13.77
C PHE A 53 1.24 10.34 -15.28
N HIS A 54 0.37 10.92 -16.11
CA HIS A 54 0.45 10.86 -17.58
C HIS A 54 0.50 9.42 -18.15
N GLU A 55 -0.14 8.46 -17.47
CA GLU A 55 -0.07 7.03 -17.80
C GLU A 55 1.34 6.42 -17.70
N ASN A 56 2.29 7.12 -17.10
CA ASN A 56 3.66 6.68 -16.94
C ASN A 56 3.89 6.11 -15.54
N ILE A 57 4.31 4.85 -15.49
CA ILE A 57 4.57 4.18 -14.22
C ILE A 57 5.90 4.61 -13.61
N ASP A 58 6.85 5.04 -14.43
CA ASP A 58 8.18 5.45 -13.97
C ASP A 58 8.10 6.73 -13.15
N ASP A 59 7.28 7.69 -13.58
CA ASP A 59 6.98 8.93 -12.84
C ASP A 59 6.36 8.61 -11.47
N LEU A 60 5.42 7.66 -11.43
CA LEU A 60 4.79 7.21 -10.18
C LEU A 60 5.82 6.56 -9.26
N ILE A 61 6.68 5.70 -9.80
CA ILE A 61 7.77 5.03 -9.07
C ILE A 61 8.75 6.07 -8.50
N GLU A 62 9.11 7.10 -9.26
CA GLU A 62 10.04 8.13 -8.82
C GLU A 62 9.50 8.89 -7.59
N VAL A 63 8.23 9.30 -7.63
CA VAL A 63 7.57 9.96 -6.50
C VAL A 63 7.49 8.99 -5.32
N ALA A 64 7.16 7.72 -5.57
CA ALA A 64 7.11 6.69 -4.53
C ALA A 64 8.47 6.49 -3.85
N LYS A 65 9.57 6.48 -4.61
CA LYS A 65 10.95 6.40 -4.09
C LYS A 65 11.26 7.59 -3.18
N LYS A 66 11.01 8.81 -3.64
CA LYS A 66 11.22 10.03 -2.85
C LYS A 66 10.42 10.01 -1.53
N CYS A 67 9.19 9.49 -1.56
CA CYS A 67 8.40 9.28 -0.35
C CYS A 67 9.01 8.21 0.57
N GLY A 68 9.45 7.07 0.00
CA GLY A 68 10.12 6.00 0.74
C GLY A 68 11.39 6.45 1.45
N ASP A 69 12.23 7.24 0.75
CA ASP A 69 13.47 7.80 1.31
C ASP A 69 13.21 8.68 2.53
N LYS A 70 12.15 9.51 2.49
CA LYS A 70 11.76 10.36 3.63
C LYS A 70 11.13 9.59 4.78
N LEU A 71 10.47 8.48 4.48
CA LEU A 71 9.90 7.59 5.48
C LEU A 71 10.92 6.60 6.06
N ASN A 72 12.16 6.58 5.55
CA ASN A 72 13.18 5.56 5.84
C ASN A 72 12.68 4.12 5.55
N ILE A 73 11.87 3.94 4.50
CA ILE A 73 11.32 2.64 4.12
C ILE A 73 11.89 2.24 2.76
N ASN A 74 12.49 1.05 2.71
CA ASN A 74 12.96 0.45 1.47
C ASN A 74 11.77 -0.07 0.64
N LEU A 75 11.09 0.81 -0.09
CA LEU A 75 9.87 0.52 -0.84
C LEU A 75 10.07 -0.54 -1.95
N PHE A 76 11.30 -0.71 -2.44
CA PHE A 76 11.65 -1.59 -3.56
C PHE A 76 12.57 -2.76 -3.18
N ASN A 77 12.91 -2.93 -1.90
CA ASN A 77 13.70 -4.08 -1.46
C ASN A 77 12.79 -5.29 -1.16
N GLN A 78 11.97 -5.66 -2.14
CA GLN A 78 11.24 -6.93 -2.17
C GLN A 78 11.75 -7.79 -3.32
N SER A 79 13.07 -7.97 -3.42
CA SER A 79 13.56 -9.28 -3.81
C SER A 79 13.41 -10.18 -2.59
N SER A 80 12.35 -10.98 -2.58
CA SER A 80 12.25 -12.16 -1.71
C SER A 80 12.35 -11.87 -0.21
N SER A 81 11.30 -11.35 0.40
CA SER A 81 11.05 -11.67 1.81
C SER A 81 9.55 -11.78 2.02
N GLU A 82 9.08 -13.00 1.86
CA GLU A 82 8.09 -13.56 2.78
C GLU A 82 8.45 -13.15 4.23
N ALA A 83 7.44 -12.98 5.08
CA ALA A 83 7.55 -12.75 6.52
C ALA A 83 7.99 -11.35 7.00
N ILE A 84 7.11 -10.36 6.86
CA ILE A 84 6.81 -9.44 7.99
C ILE A 84 5.32 -9.50 8.28
N PHE A 85 4.83 -10.74 8.36
CA PHE A 85 3.64 -11.07 9.09
C PHE A 85 3.99 -12.33 9.86
N SER A 86 4.52 -12.18 11.08
CA SER A 86 4.13 -13.10 12.13
C SER A 86 2.67 -12.79 12.44
N ASN A 87 1.79 -13.17 11.51
CA ASN A 87 0.45 -13.57 11.89
C ASN A 87 0.69 -14.75 12.81
N ASP A 88 0.30 -14.63 14.07
CA ASP A 88 -0.10 -15.79 14.85
C ASP A 88 -1.23 -16.47 14.07
N GLU A 89 -0.86 -17.29 13.10
CA GLU A 89 -1.78 -18.21 12.42
C GLU A 89 -2.10 -19.32 13.42
N LYS A 90 -2.90 -18.99 14.43
CA LYS A 90 -3.94 -19.92 14.82
C LYS A 90 -4.86 -20.01 13.62
N ILE A 91 -4.63 -21.05 12.82
CA ILE A 91 -5.58 -21.56 11.83
C ILE A 91 -6.84 -21.94 12.62
N PHE A 92 -7.67 -20.95 12.94
CA PHE A 92 -9.00 -21.20 13.45
C PHE A 92 -9.74 -21.85 12.28
N SER A 93 -10.12 -23.11 12.49
CA SER A 93 -10.96 -23.82 11.54
C SER A 93 -12.19 -22.94 11.26
N ILE A 94 -12.55 -22.75 9.99
CA ILE A 94 -13.66 -21.88 9.58
C ILE A 94 -14.96 -22.21 10.36
N ALA A 95 -15.09 -23.45 10.83
CA ALA A 95 -16.18 -23.89 11.70
C ALA A 95 -16.23 -23.20 13.08
N GLU A 96 -15.09 -22.84 13.68
CA GLU A 96 -15.01 -22.14 14.98
C GLU A 96 -15.28 -20.64 14.87
N ALA A 97 -15.13 -20.06 13.67
CA ALA A 97 -15.42 -18.65 13.41
C ALA A 97 -16.93 -18.38 13.21
N ILE A 98 -17.75 -19.43 13.07
CA ILE A 98 -19.20 -19.28 12.90
C ILE A 98 -19.83 -19.04 14.28
N PRO A 99 -20.52 -17.90 14.49
CA PRO A 99 -21.22 -17.63 15.73
C PRO A 99 -22.20 -18.74 16.09
N VAL A 100 -22.26 -19.13 17.37
CA VAL A 100 -23.02 -20.29 17.88
C VAL A 100 -24.50 -20.26 17.47
N PHE A 101 -25.09 -19.08 17.27
CA PHE A 101 -26.49 -18.93 16.86
C PHE A 101 -26.75 -19.21 15.37
N VAL A 102 -25.72 -19.19 14.52
CA VAL A 102 -25.79 -19.49 13.08
C VAL A 102 -25.60 -21.00 12.83
N GLN A 103 -24.99 -21.71 13.78
CA GLN A 103 -24.75 -23.14 13.66
C GLN A 103 -26.09 -23.90 13.70
N LYS A 104 -26.39 -24.59 12.60
CA LYS A 104 -27.58 -25.43 12.48
C LYS A 104 -27.42 -26.64 13.39
N ARG A 105 -28.10 -26.66 14.53
CA ARG A 105 -28.18 -27.85 15.39
C ARG A 105 -28.94 -28.94 14.62
N ALA A 106 -28.30 -30.10 14.45
CA ALA A 106 -28.95 -31.33 14.02
C ALA A 106 -29.72 -31.95 15.20
#